data_AF-A0A5E6NCX6-F1
#
_entry.id   AF-A0A5E6NCX6-F1
#
_cell.length_a   1.000
_cell.length_b   1.000
_cell.length_c   1.000
_cell.angle_alpha   90.00
_cell.angle_beta   90.00
_cell.angle_gamma   90.00
#
_symmetry.space_group_name_H-M   'P 1'
#
loop_
_entity.id
_entity.type
_entity.pdbx_description
1 polymer ?
#
loop_
_entity_poly.entity_id
_entity_poly.type
_entity_poly.pdbx_seq_one_letter_code
_entity_poly.pdbx_strand_id
1 'polypeptide(L)'
;MEAVERGIDMFDCVMPTRNARNGYLFTSSGIVKIRNAQYKLDTKPLDERCTCYTCQHYSRSYLHHLQRKNEILGARLNTIHNLYYYQDLMAGMREAIEQGVFAEFKQWFYKMQNA
;
A
#
# COMPACT_ATOMS: atom_id res chain seq x y z
N MET A 1 5.70 -9.46 -9.03
CA MET A 1 5.68 -9.19 -10.48
C MET A 1 6.09 -10.40 -11.29
N GLU A 2 7.03 -11.22 -10.80
CA GLU A 2 7.48 -12.45 -11.49
C GLU A 2 6.36 -13.36 -12.01
N ALA A 3 5.27 -13.52 -11.25
CA ALA A 3 4.17 -14.40 -11.67
C ALA A 3 3.42 -13.84 -12.90
N VAL A 4 3.20 -12.53 -12.97
CA VAL A 4 2.58 -11.87 -14.14
C VAL A 4 3.49 -12.01 -15.36
N GLU A 5 4.80 -11.81 -15.19
CA GLU A 5 5.79 -12.01 -16.26
C GLU A 5 5.81 -13.45 -16.81
N ARG A 6 5.42 -14.42 -15.98
CA ARG A 6 5.33 -15.85 -16.33
C ARG A 6 3.93 -16.26 -16.80
N GLY A 7 3.03 -15.31 -17.05
CA GLY A 7 1.70 -15.56 -17.60
C GLY A 7 0.64 -15.96 -16.58
N ILE A 8 0.77 -15.58 -15.32
CA ILE A 8 -0.30 -15.73 -14.32
C ILE A 8 -1.19 -14.48 -14.32
N ASP A 9 -2.47 -14.66 -14.60
CA ASP A 9 -3.43 -13.56 -14.78
C ASP A 9 -4.32 -13.27 -13.56
N MET A 10 -4.40 -14.21 -12.60
CA MET A 10 -5.26 -14.09 -11.43
C MET A 10 -4.50 -14.37 -10.12
N PHE A 11 -4.81 -13.58 -9.10
CA PHE A 11 -4.20 -13.67 -7.77
C PHE A 11 -5.25 -13.46 -6.68
N ASP A 12 -5.20 -14.30 -5.65
CA ASP A 12 -5.91 -14.08 -4.39
C ASP A 12 -4.93 -14.16 -3.20
N CYS A 13 -5.14 -13.33 -2.19
CA CYS A 13 -4.40 -13.41 -0.95
C CYS A 13 -5.10 -12.65 0.17
N VAL A 14 -5.04 -13.20 1.40
CA VAL A 14 -5.50 -12.50 2.61
C VAL A 14 -4.51 -11.43 3.10
N MET A 15 -3.28 -11.40 2.54
CA MET A 15 -2.17 -10.56 3.01
C MET A 15 -2.53 -9.08 3.10
N PRO A 16 -3.17 -8.43 2.11
CA PRO A 16 -3.47 -6.99 2.19
C PRO A 16 -4.30 -6.63 3.41
N THR A 17 -5.35 -7.41 3.68
CA THR A 17 -6.28 -7.15 4.78
C THR A 17 -5.71 -7.61 6.12
N ARG A 18 -5.04 -8.77 6.19
CA ARG A 18 -4.43 -9.26 7.43
C ARG A 18 -3.31 -8.34 7.91
N ASN A 19 -2.47 -7.85 7.00
CA ASN A 19 -1.38 -6.92 7.31
C ASN A 19 -1.91 -5.56 7.74
N ALA A 20 -2.93 -5.03 7.06
CA ALA A 20 -3.59 -3.78 7.43
C ALA A 20 -4.07 -3.77 8.89
N ARG A 21 -4.77 -4.84 9.31
CA ARG A 21 -5.26 -4.99 10.69
C ARG A 21 -4.12 -5.07 11.72
N ASN A 22 -2.98 -5.63 11.33
CA ASN A 22 -1.79 -5.70 12.16
C ASN A 22 -0.91 -4.44 12.12
N GLY A 23 -1.26 -3.45 11.28
CA GLY A 23 -0.55 -2.18 11.16
C GLY A 23 0.65 -2.19 10.20
N TYR A 24 0.66 -3.11 9.23
CA TYR A 24 1.62 -3.17 8.13
C TYR A 24 0.94 -2.67 6.86
N LEU A 25 1.41 -1.54 6.35
CA LEU A 25 0.77 -0.79 5.29
C LEU A 25 1.70 -0.70 4.09
N PHE A 26 1.21 -1.05 2.91
CA PHE A 26 1.98 -1.00 1.68
C PHE A 26 1.95 0.42 1.11
N THR A 27 3.09 0.97 0.73
CA THR A 27 3.17 2.29 0.11
C THR A 27 4.04 2.24 -1.14
N SER A 28 4.05 3.32 -1.90
CA SER A 28 4.91 3.52 -3.06
C SER A 28 6.40 3.42 -2.72
N SER A 29 6.77 3.61 -1.44
CA SER A 29 8.15 3.58 -0.92
C SER A 29 8.38 2.45 0.10
N GLY A 30 7.78 1.28 -0.10
CA GLY A 30 7.96 0.12 0.79
C GLY A 30 6.86 -0.04 1.85
N ILE A 31 7.19 -0.73 2.95
CA ILE A 31 6.22 -1.09 3.99
C ILE A 31 6.33 -0.15 5.19
N VAL A 32 5.23 0.53 5.49
CA VAL A 32 5.06 1.36 6.69
C VAL A 32 4.50 0.50 7.83
N LYS A 33 5.25 0.42 8.94
CA LYS A 33 4.77 -0.18 10.20
C LYS A 33 4.19 0.92 11.07
N ILE A 34 2.88 1.16 10.97
CA ILE A 34 2.25 2.36 11.52
C ILE A 34 2.34 2.47 13.05
N ARG A 35 2.62 1.36 13.75
CA ARG A 35 2.86 1.33 15.21
C ARG A 35 4.19 1.94 15.64
N ASN A 36 5.12 2.17 14.71
CA ASN A 36 6.43 2.76 15.02
C ASN A 36 6.28 4.18 15.58
N ALA A 37 7.11 4.51 16.59
CA ALA A 37 7.05 5.80 17.28
C ALA A 37 7.32 7.01 16.38
N GLN A 38 8.08 6.83 15.30
CA GLN A 38 8.37 7.90 14.32
C GLN A 38 7.10 8.52 13.72
N TYR A 39 6.00 7.76 13.63
CA TYR A 39 4.75 8.24 13.04
C TYR A 39 3.84 8.96 14.04
N LYS A 40 4.19 9.01 15.34
CA LYS A 40 3.34 9.58 16.39
C LYS A 40 2.94 11.03 16.13
N LEU A 41 3.85 11.83 15.56
CA LEU A 41 3.65 13.25 15.26
C LEU A 41 3.69 13.54 13.75
N ASP A 42 3.73 12.51 12.91
CA ASP A 42 3.80 12.67 11.47
C ASP A 42 2.43 13.05 10.91
N THR A 43 2.25 14.31 10.54
CA THR A 43 0.99 14.85 9.99
C THR A 43 0.83 14.58 8.50
N LYS A 44 1.83 13.99 7.84
CA LYS A 44 1.75 13.63 6.42
C LYS A 44 0.73 12.51 6.18
N PRO A 45 0.19 12.39 4.96
CA PRO A 45 -0.60 11.23 4.57
C PRO A 45 0.23 9.95 4.64
N LEU A 46 -0.45 8.81 4.67
CA LEU A 46 0.21 7.50 4.71
C LEU A 46 1.15 7.29 3.51
N ASP A 47 0.70 7.63 2.31
CA ASP A 47 1.47 7.62 1.08
C ASP A 47 1.08 8.84 0.23
N GLU A 48 2.07 9.65 -0.15
CA GLU A 48 1.87 10.90 -0.89
C GLU A 48 1.40 10.65 -2.34
N ARG A 49 1.61 9.44 -2.88
CA ARG A 49 1.16 9.06 -4.24
C ARG A 49 -0.17 8.33 -4.27
N CYS A 50 -0.73 8.00 -3.10
CA CYS A 50 -1.97 7.24 -3.02
C CYS A 50 -3.17 8.18 -2.92
N THR A 51 -4.18 7.93 -3.76
CA THR A 51 -5.42 8.71 -3.82
C THR A 51 -6.60 8.02 -3.13
N CYS A 52 -6.36 7.02 -2.29
CA CYS A 52 -7.43 6.38 -1.53
C CYS A 52 -8.03 7.31 -0.46
N TYR A 53 -9.24 6.99 -0.01
CA TYR A 53 -9.94 7.73 1.07
C TYR A 53 -9.06 7.94 2.32
N THR A 54 -8.31 6.92 2.72
CA THR A 54 -7.46 7.01 3.91
C THR A 54 -6.34 8.05 3.74
N CYS A 55 -5.64 8.04 2.61
CA CYS A 55 -4.54 8.98 2.35
C CYS A 55 -5.02 10.42 2.14
N GLN A 56 -6.22 10.61 1.60
CA GLN A 56 -6.76 11.95 1.35
C GLN A 56 -7.27 12.65 2.62
N HIS A 57 -7.70 11.89 3.62
CA HIS A 57 -8.41 12.45 4.78
C HIS A 57 -7.71 12.28 6.13
N TYR A 58 -6.71 11.40 6.24
CA TYR A 58 -6.08 11.08 7.51
C TYR A 58 -4.56 11.11 7.47
N SER A 59 -3.97 11.61 8.56
CA SER A 59 -2.52 11.62 8.77
C SER A 59 -2.01 10.28 9.32
N ARG A 60 -0.70 10.03 9.14
CA ARG A 60 -0.01 8.92 9.79
C ARG A 60 -0.10 8.97 11.31
N SER A 61 -0.06 10.16 11.91
CA SER A 61 -0.22 10.34 13.37
C SER A 61 -1.58 9.88 13.86
N TYR A 62 -2.64 10.16 13.12
CA TYR A 62 -3.98 9.71 13.48
C TYR A 62 -4.12 8.19 13.32
N LEU A 63 -3.63 7.62 12.22
CA LEU A 63 -3.62 6.17 12.01
C LEU A 63 -2.78 5.44 13.08
N HIS A 64 -1.62 6.00 13.46
CA HIS A 64 -0.79 5.50 14.56
C HIS A 64 -1.57 5.46 15.87
N HIS A 65 -2.25 6.56 16.20
CA HIS A 65 -3.09 6.67 17.39
C HIS A 65 -4.17 5.58 17.42
N LEU A 66 -4.98 5.46 16.34
CA LEU A 66 -6.04 4.46 16.24
C LEU A 66 -5.49 3.04 16.39
N GLN A 67 -4.37 2.74 15.72
CA GLN A 67 -3.74 1.42 15.78
C GLN A 67 -3.18 1.08 17.17
N ARG A 68 -2.69 2.09 17.92
CA ARG A 68 -2.20 1.92 19.30
C ARG A 68 -3.33 1.75 20.30
N LYS A 69 -4.49 2.37 20.03
CA LYS A 69 -5.70 2.25 20.85
C LYS A 69 -6.56 1.04 20.49
N ASN A 70 -6.18 0.26 19.47
CA ASN A 70 -6.93 -0.88 18.95
C ASN A 70 -8.37 -0.51 18.53
N GLU A 71 -8.54 0.69 17.99
CA GLU A 71 -9.82 1.16 17.46
C GLU A 71 -10.16 0.46 16.14
N ILE A 72 -11.40 0.00 15.99
CA ILE A 72 -11.84 -0.72 14.77
C ILE A 72 -11.74 0.16 13.52
N LEU A 73 -11.87 1.48 13.67
CA LEU A 73 -11.71 2.44 12.59
C LEU A 73 -10.30 2.37 11.97
N GLY A 74 -9.27 2.19 12.80
CA GLY A 74 -7.88 2.05 12.32
C GLY A 74 -7.73 0.84 11.40
N ALA A 75 -8.30 -0.30 11.80
CA ALA A 75 -8.32 -1.50 10.98
C ALA A 75 -9.07 -1.31 9.64
N ARG A 76 -10.20 -0.60 9.65
CA ARG A 76 -10.98 -0.30 8.43
C ARG A 76 -10.22 0.60 7.47
N LEU A 77 -9.70 1.74 7.94
CA LEU A 77 -8.95 2.70 7.14
C LEU A 77 -7.69 2.08 6.54
N ASN A 78 -6.94 1.32 7.35
CA ASN A 78 -5.75 0.62 6.89
C ASN A 78 -6.08 -0.44 5.82
N THR A 79 -7.23 -1.11 5.95
CA THR A 79 -7.66 -2.13 4.99
C THR A 79 -8.07 -1.49 3.66
N ILE A 80 -8.79 -0.37 3.69
CA ILE A 80 -9.13 0.42 2.50
C ILE A 80 -7.85 0.79 1.74
N HIS A 81 -6.85 1.32 2.45
CA HIS A 81 -5.57 1.70 1.85
C HIS A 81 -4.84 0.51 1.21
N ASN A 82 -4.65 -0.58 1.94
CA ASN A 82 -3.92 -1.74 1.41
C ASN A 82 -4.62 -2.39 0.21
N LEU A 83 -5.95 -2.45 0.21
CA LEU A 83 -6.70 -2.96 -0.94
C LEU A 83 -6.57 -2.03 -2.13
N TYR A 84 -6.70 -0.72 -1.91
CA TYR A 84 -6.50 0.28 -2.97
C TYR A 84 -5.11 0.18 -3.59
N TYR A 85 -4.07 0.09 -2.76
CA TYR A 85 -2.69 -0.09 -3.23
C TYR A 85 -2.53 -1.31 -4.15
N TYR A 86 -3.11 -2.45 -3.79
CA TYR A 86 -3.06 -3.65 -4.63
C TYR A 86 -3.79 -3.45 -5.96
N GLN A 87 -4.97 -2.80 -5.94
CA GLN A 87 -5.73 -2.53 -7.16
C GLN A 87 -4.98 -1.57 -8.09
N ASP A 88 -4.39 -0.52 -7.53
CA ASP A 88 -3.57 0.46 -8.25
C ASP A 88 -2.33 -0.19 -8.87
N LEU A 89 -1.62 -1.03 -8.10
CA LEU A 89 -0.48 -1.81 -8.60
C LEU A 89 -0.88 -2.72 -9.77
N MET A 90 -2.02 -3.42 -9.67
CA MET A 90 -2.52 -4.27 -10.74
C MET A 90 -2.97 -3.46 -11.96
N ALA A 91 -3.54 -2.26 -11.77
CA ALA A 91 -3.88 -1.35 -12.86
C ALA A 91 -2.64 -0.87 -13.61
N GLY A 92 -1.60 -0.41 -12.89
CA GLY A 92 -0.34 -0.01 -13.49
C GLY A 92 0.36 -1.14 -14.24
N MET A 93 0.28 -2.38 -13.73
CA MET A 93 0.80 -3.55 -14.47
C MET A 93 0.04 -3.80 -15.78
N ARG A 94 -1.30 -3.70 -15.77
CA ARG A 94 -2.10 -3.85 -17.00
C ARG A 94 -1.76 -2.79 -18.03
N GLU A 95 -1.68 -1.53 -17.62
CA GLU A 95 -1.31 -0.41 -18.49
C GLU A 95 0.09 -0.60 -19.10
N ALA A 96 1.06 -1.02 -18.28
CA ALA A 96 2.42 -1.28 -18.76
C ALA A 96 2.49 -2.45 -19.76
N ILE A 97 1.65 -3.48 -19.59
CA ILE A 97 1.54 -4.58 -20.56
C ILE A 97 0.93 -4.09 -21.88
N GLU A 98 -0.16 -3.31 -21.82
CA GLU A 98 -0.81 -2.74 -23.02
C GLU A 98 0.15 -1.83 -23.81
N GLN A 99 1.02 -1.11 -23.11
CA GLN A 99 2.03 -0.24 -23.72
C GLN A 99 3.32 -0.97 -24.12
N GLY A 100 3.48 -2.24 -23.76
CA GLY A 100 4.69 -3.02 -24.04
C GLY A 100 5.92 -2.62 -23.21
N VAL A 101 5.74 -1.94 -22.07
CA VAL A 101 6.80 -1.41 -21.18
C VAL A 101 6.79 -2.06 -19.78
N PHE A 102 6.30 -3.29 -19.69
CA PHE A 102 6.19 -4.01 -18.41
C PHE A 102 7.55 -4.26 -17.73
N ALA A 103 8.62 -4.48 -18.52
CA ALA A 103 9.96 -4.70 -17.98
C ALA A 103 10.51 -3.45 -17.27
N GLU A 104 10.31 -2.27 -17.86
CA GLU A 104 10.67 -0.98 -17.27
C GLU A 104 9.83 -0.71 -16.02
N PHE A 105 8.52 -0.97 -16.07
CA PHE A 105 7.63 -0.84 -14.92
C PHE A 105 8.09 -1.72 -13.74
N LYS A 106 8.50 -2.96 -14.02
CA LYS A 106 9.03 -3.90 -13.02
C LYS A 106 10.31 -3.37 -12.36
N GLN A 107 11.26 -2.88 -13.16
CA GLN A 107 12.51 -2.31 -12.63
C GLN A 107 12.26 -1.06 -11.78
N TRP A 108 11.39 -0.17 -12.27
CA TRP A 108 10.95 1.02 -11.56
C TRP A 108 10.32 0.67 -10.22
N PHE A 109 9.40 -0.30 -10.19
CA PHE A 109 8.73 -0.75 -8.98
C PHE A 109 9.72 -1.26 -7.93
N TYR A 110 10.63 -2.17 -8.31
CA TYR A 110 11.62 -2.69 -7.37
C TYR A 110 12.59 -1.63 -6.88
N LYS A 111 12.97 -0.65 -7.73
CA LYS A 111 13.78 0.48 -7.30
C LYS A 111 13.06 1.33 -6.24
N MET A 112 11.75 1.52 -6.38
CA MET A 112 10.96 2.29 -5.41
C MET A 112 10.70 1.56 -4.10
N GLN A 113 10.55 0.23 -4.13
CA GLN A 113 10.32 -0.57 -2.93
C GLN A 113 11.59 -0.81 -2.09
N ASN A 114 12.77 -0.65 -2.70
CA ASN A 114 14.08 -0.81 -2.05
C ASN A 114 14.77 0.53 -1.72
N ALA A 115 14.11 1.66 -1.97
CA ALA A 115 14.58 3.01 -1.64
C ALA A 115 14.17 3.39 -0.21
#